data_AF-A0AAP2HS51-F1
#
_entry.id   AF-A0AAP2HS51-F1
#
_cell.length_a   1.000
_cell.length_b   1.000
_cell.length_c   1.000
_cell.angle_alpha   90.00
_cell.angle_beta   90.00
_cell.angle_gamma   90.00
#
_symmetry.space_group_name_H-M   'P 1'
#
loop_
_entity.id
_entity.type
_entity.pdbx_description
1 polymer ?
#
loop_
_entity_poly.entity_id
_entity_poly.type
_entity_poly.pdbx_seq_one_letter_code
_entity_poly.pdbx_strand_id
1 'polypeptide(L)'
;MGKKMSGWCNPTTWVRITHKPTGITAEASGGWRSSLHKLKDQAMQVLRARVHAQQAGIQQPTEFTHDYLFPNDKPWPDDVTEFRRRAPASEGEQK
;
A
#
# COMPACT_ATOMS: atom_id res chain seq x y z
N MET A 1 -7.51 47.95 8.56
CA MET A 1 -7.95 46.99 9.59
C MET A 1 -8.89 45.97 8.96
N GLY A 2 -8.60 44.68 9.11
CA GLY A 2 -9.45 43.60 8.59
C GLY A 2 -8.72 42.26 8.59
N LYS A 3 -8.30 41.79 9.76
CA LYS A 3 -7.81 40.40 9.92
C LYS A 3 -8.98 39.47 9.58
N LYS A 4 -8.95 38.85 8.39
CA LYS A 4 -9.85 37.74 8.06
C LYS A 4 -9.55 36.62 9.05
N MET A 5 -10.47 36.32 9.96
CA MET A 5 -10.36 35.19 10.87
C MET A 5 -10.45 33.89 10.07
N SER A 6 -9.29 33.40 9.60
CA SER A 6 -9.14 32.04 9.08
C SER A 6 -9.03 31.08 10.27
N GLY A 7 -10.17 30.68 10.82
CA GLY A 7 -10.20 29.85 12.02
C GLY A 7 -11.37 28.87 12.11
N TRP A 8 -12.02 28.54 10.99
CA TRP A 8 -13.01 27.46 10.99
C TRP A 8 -12.29 26.12 10.86
N CYS A 9 -11.95 25.51 12.00
CA CYS A 9 -11.53 24.11 12.03
C CYS A 9 -12.68 23.25 11.50
N ASN A 10 -12.58 22.81 10.25
CA ASN A 10 -13.49 21.82 9.69
C ASN A 10 -13.26 20.49 10.44
N PRO A 11 -14.21 20.00 11.26
CA PRO A 11 -14.00 18.75 11.98
C PRO A 11 -13.78 17.62 10.98
N THR A 12 -12.67 16.91 11.14
CA THR A 12 -12.39 15.70 10.35
C THR A 12 -13.27 14.59 10.90
N THR A 13 -14.11 14.02 10.06
CA THR A 13 -14.91 12.84 10.42
C THR A 13 -14.17 11.59 9.97
N TRP A 14 -14.17 10.55 10.78
CA TRP A 14 -13.49 9.31 10.45
C TRP A 14 -14.19 8.11 11.08
N VAL A 15 -14.02 6.95 10.46
CA VAL A 15 -14.56 5.67 10.91
C VAL A 15 -13.44 4.64 10.87
N ARG A 16 -13.31 3.86 11.94
CA ARG A 16 -12.41 2.71 12.04
C ARG A 16 -13.21 1.45 12.35
N ILE A 17 -12.97 0.40 11.58
CA ILE A 17 -13.60 -0.91 11.75
C ILE A 17 -12.51 -1.95 11.95
N THR A 18 -12.63 -2.73 13.01
CA THR A 18 -11.71 -3.82 13.33
C THR A 18 -12.43 -5.15 13.21
N HIS A 19 -11.90 -6.04 12.37
CA HIS A 19 -12.38 -7.41 12.28
C HIS A 19 -11.77 -8.24 13.40
N LYS A 20 -12.57 -8.54 14.44
CA LYS A 20 -12.11 -9.26 15.64
C LYS A 20 -11.34 -10.56 15.38
N PRO A 21 -11.78 -11.48 14.49
CA PRO A 21 -11.11 -12.77 14.36
C PRO A 21 -9.79 -12.70 13.57
N THR A 22 -9.61 -11.73 12.64
CA THR A 22 -8.36 -11.60 11.87
C THR A 22 -7.46 -10.47 12.36
N GLY A 23 -7.93 -9.60 13.25
CA GLY A 23 -7.21 -8.43 13.74
C GLY A 23 -7.06 -7.29 12.71
N ILE A 24 -7.54 -7.47 11.47
CA ILE A 24 -7.43 -6.45 10.42
C ILE A 24 -8.27 -5.23 10.79
N THR A 25 -7.64 -4.06 10.73
CA THR A 25 -8.31 -2.76 10.83
C THR A 25 -8.48 -2.16 9.44
N ALA A 26 -9.54 -1.38 9.25
CA ALA A 26 -9.74 -0.54 8.09
C ALA A 26 -10.29 0.82 8.54
N GLU A 27 -9.81 1.88 7.91
CA GLU A 27 -10.11 3.25 8.29
C GLU A 27 -10.52 4.05 7.06
N ALA A 28 -11.49 4.95 7.23
CA ALA A 28 -11.88 5.92 6.23
C ALA A 28 -12.11 7.27 6.90
N SER A 29 -11.49 8.32 6.35
CA SER A 29 -11.62 9.69 6.83
C SER A 29 -12.19 10.60 5.75
N GLY A 30 -12.91 11.64 6.18
CA GLY A 30 -13.49 12.63 5.31
C GLY A 30 -13.54 14.02 5.94
N GLY A 31 -13.80 15.01 5.10
CA GLY A 31 -13.99 16.39 5.56
C GLY A 31 -15.30 16.57 6.34
N TRP A 32 -15.58 17.81 6.72
CA TRP A 32 -16.72 18.11 7.60
C TRP A 32 -18.10 17.79 7.02
N ARG A 33 -18.23 17.73 5.68
CA ARG A 33 -19.48 17.36 4.98
C ARG A 33 -19.59 15.87 4.69
N SER A 34 -18.61 15.06 5.09
CA SER A 34 -18.63 13.62 4.84
C SER A 34 -19.65 12.94 5.73
N SER A 35 -20.52 12.13 5.13
CA SER A 35 -21.49 11.32 5.86
C SER A 35 -20.80 10.14 6.52
N LEU A 36 -21.05 9.92 7.81
CA LEU A 36 -20.53 8.77 8.57
C LEU A 36 -20.92 7.42 7.94
N HIS A 37 -22.11 7.33 7.34
CA HIS A 37 -22.55 6.11 6.66
C HIS A 37 -21.71 5.83 5.42
N LYS A 38 -21.40 6.86 4.63
CA LYS A 38 -20.51 6.73 3.47
C LYS A 38 -19.10 6.33 3.89
N LEU A 39 -18.58 6.92 4.97
CA LEU A 39 -17.27 6.55 5.54
C LEU A 39 -17.27 5.10 6.07
N LYS A 40 -18.37 4.65 6.70
CA LYS A 40 -18.54 3.25 7.12
C LYS A 40 -18.51 2.30 5.94
N ASP A 41 -19.22 2.62 4.86
CA ASP A 41 -19.27 1.78 3.66
C ASP A 41 -17.90 1.70 2.98
N GLN A 42 -17.17 2.81 2.91
CA GLN A 42 -15.79 2.86 2.43
C GLN A 42 -14.85 2.01 3.31
N ALA A 43 -14.90 2.20 4.63
CA ALA A 43 -14.09 1.41 5.56
C ALA A 43 -14.41 -0.09 5.46
N MET A 44 -15.68 -0.45 5.25
CA MET A 44 -16.13 -1.83 5.06
C MET A 44 -15.61 -2.43 3.74
N GLN A 45 -15.62 -1.68 2.64
CA GLN A 45 -15.05 -2.13 1.37
C GLN A 45 -13.55 -2.41 1.49
N VAL A 46 -12.81 -1.50 2.14
CA VAL A 46 -11.38 -1.68 2.41
C VAL A 46 -11.14 -2.91 3.30
N LEU A 47 -11.96 -3.11 4.34
CA LEU A 47 -11.86 -4.26 5.22
C LEU A 47 -12.06 -5.58 4.45
N ARG A 48 -13.08 -5.65 3.58
CA ARG A 48 -13.34 -6.82 2.74
C ARG A 48 -12.18 -7.12 1.80
N ALA A 49 -11.64 -6.09 1.14
CA ALA A 49 -10.48 -6.24 0.27
C ALA A 49 -9.25 -6.78 1.03
N ARG A 50 -8.99 -6.27 2.24
CA ARG A 50 -7.88 -6.73 3.09
C ARG A 50 -8.06 -8.17 3.58
N VAL A 51 -9.27 -8.53 4.03
CA VAL A 51 -9.58 -9.91 4.45
C VAL A 51 -9.43 -10.87 3.28
N HIS A 52 -9.93 -10.49 2.09
CA HIS A 52 -9.80 -11.31 0.89
C HIS A 52 -8.33 -11.45 0.45
N ALA A 53 -7.53 -10.38 0.50
CA ALA A 53 -6.11 -10.44 0.19
C ALA A 53 -5.35 -11.39 1.13
N GLN A 54 -5.69 -11.38 2.42
CA GLN A 54 -5.12 -12.31 3.39
C GLN A 54 -5.52 -13.76 3.11
N GLN A 55 -6.79 -14.01 2.79
CA GLN A 55 -7.30 -15.35 2.47
C GLN A 55 -6.70 -15.90 1.16
N ALA A 56 -6.49 -15.04 0.17
CA ALA A 56 -5.90 -15.40 -1.11
C ALA A 56 -4.38 -15.63 -1.03
N GLY A 57 -3.75 -15.44 0.13
CA GLY A 57 -2.30 -15.59 0.27
C GLY A 57 -1.51 -14.58 -0.55
N ILE A 58 -2.14 -13.48 -0.99
CA ILE A 58 -1.49 -12.38 -1.70
C ILE A 58 -0.68 -11.63 -0.64
N GLN A 59 0.47 -12.20 -0.29
CA GLN A 59 1.55 -11.42 0.29
C GLN A 59 1.80 -10.26 -0.67
N GLN A 60 2.01 -9.07 -0.10
CA GLN A 60 2.30 -7.85 -0.86
C GLN A 60 3.27 -8.18 -2.00
N PRO A 61 3.11 -7.61 -3.21
CA PRO A 61 4.05 -7.87 -4.29
C PRO A 61 5.44 -7.58 -3.75
N THR A 62 6.24 -8.63 -3.55
CA THR A 62 7.65 -8.49 -3.21
C THR A 62 8.20 -7.69 -4.38
N GLU A 63 8.60 -6.44 -4.14
CA GLU A 63 9.22 -5.61 -5.18
C GLU A 63 10.43 -6.40 -5.68
N PHE A 64 10.26 -7.05 -6.82
CA PHE A 64 11.31 -7.82 -7.45
C PHE A 64 12.21 -6.81 -8.18
N THR A 65 12.93 -6.02 -7.39
CA THR A 65 13.92 -5.08 -7.87
C THR A 65 15.06 -5.91 -8.45
N HIS A 66 15.13 -5.93 -9.77
CA HIS A 66 16.23 -6.57 -10.47
C HIS A 66 17.35 -5.55 -10.60
N ASP A 67 18.47 -5.82 -9.94
CA ASP A 67 19.66 -5.03 -10.12
C ASP A 67 20.41 -5.45 -11.39
N TYR A 68 20.60 -4.50 -12.30
CA TYR A 68 21.40 -4.67 -13.51
C TYR A 68 22.72 -3.91 -13.36
N LEU A 69 23.85 -4.57 -13.63
CA LEU A 69 25.16 -3.93 -13.67
C LEU A 69 25.63 -3.85 -15.11
N PHE A 70 25.59 -2.65 -15.70
CA PHE A 70 26.07 -2.42 -17.06
C PHE A 70 27.53 -1.93 -17.05
N PRO A 71 28.42 -2.51 -17.87
CA PRO A 71 29.76 -1.99 -18.06
C PRO A 71 29.73 -0.64 -18.79
N ASN A 72 30.40 0.39 -18.26
CA ASN A 72 30.42 1.74 -18.82
C ASN A 72 31.10 1.85 -20.19
N ASP A 73 31.93 0.87 -20.57
CA ASP A 73 32.80 0.93 -21.74
C ASP A 73 32.26 0.18 -22.98
N LYS A 74 31.00 -0.26 -22.96
CA LYS A 74 30.37 -1.01 -24.06
C LYS A 74 29.06 -0.34 -24.50
N PRO A 75 28.70 -0.44 -25.81
CA PRO A 75 27.40 0.00 -26.28
C PRO A 75 26.29 -0.77 -25.56
N TRP A 76 25.10 -0.15 -25.49
CA TRP A 76 23.96 -0.74 -24.81
C TRP A 76 23.63 -2.12 -25.42
N PRO A 77 23.47 -3.17 -24.61
CA PRO A 77 23.20 -4.50 -25.12
C PRO A 77 21.77 -4.60 -25.65
N ASP A 78 21.59 -5.38 -26.72
CA ASP A 78 20.26 -5.66 -27.30
C ASP A 78 19.41 -6.54 -26.36
N ASP A 79 20.07 -7.32 -25.49
CA ASP A 79 19.43 -8.09 -24.41
C ASP A 79 20.06 -7.75 -23.04
N VAL A 80 19.24 -7.18 -22.16
CA VAL A 80 19.64 -6.76 -20.81
C VAL A 80 19.58 -7.90 -19.79
N THR A 81 19.00 -9.06 -20.14
CA THR A 81 18.83 -10.18 -19.20
C THR A 81 20.16 -10.84 -18.82
N GLU A 82 21.19 -10.77 -19.67
CA GLU A 82 22.54 -11.25 -19.34
C GLU A 82 23.23 -10.43 -18.23
N PHE A 83 22.83 -9.16 -18.07
CA PHE A 83 23.38 -8.23 -17.08
C PHE A 83 22.60 -8.22 -15.77
N ARG A 84 21.52 -9.02 -15.69
CA ARG A 84 20.79 -9.27 -14.46
C ARG A 84 21.74 -9.93 -13.47
N ARG A 85 22.05 -9.26 -12.36
CA ARG A 85 22.69 -9.94 -11.23
C ARG A 85 21.79 -11.11 -10.85
N ARG A 86 22.29 -12.35 -10.92
CA ARG A 86 21.65 -13.46 -10.22
C ARG A 86 21.51 -13.00 -8.77
N ALA A 87 20.29 -12.70 -8.36
CA ALA A 87 19.99 -12.58 -6.93
C ALA A 87 20.59 -13.84 -6.28
N PRO A 88 21.27 -13.74 -5.14
CA PRO A 88 21.64 -14.94 -4.42
C PRO A 88 20.36 -15.75 -4.27
N ALA A 89 20.36 -16.98 -4.79
CA ALA A 89 19.33 -17.93 -4.42
C ALA A 89 19.35 -17.91 -2.90
N SER A 90 18.31 -17.37 -2.27
CA SER A 90 18.12 -17.55 -0.86
C SER A 90 17.92 -19.05 -0.72
N GLU A 91 19.00 -19.77 -0.42
CA GLU A 91 18.99 -21.17 -0.01
C GLU A 91 18.15 -21.21 1.27
N GLY A 92 16.83 -21.29 1.09
CA GLY A 92 15.91 -21.76 2.10
C GLY A 92 16.11 -23.27 2.20
N GLU A 93 17.17 -23.66 2.90
CA GLU A 93 17.33 -24.99 3.46
C GLU A 93 16.13 -25.29 4.37
N GLN A 94 15.28 -26.23 3.97
CA GLN A 94 14.40 -26.94 4.91
C GLN A 94 14.40 -28.43 4.56
N LYS A 95 15.14 -29.18 5.39
CA LYS A 95 14.85 -30.57 5.72
C LYS A 95 13.77 -30.62 6.80
#